data_AF-A0A368LBB8-F1
#
_entry.id   AF-A0A368LBB8-F1
#
_cell.length_a   1.000
_cell.length_b   1.000
_cell.length_c   1.000
_cell.angle_alpha   90.00
_cell.angle_beta   90.00
_cell.angle_gamma   90.00
#
_symmetry.space_group_name_H-M   'P 1'
#
loop_
_entity.id
_entity.type
_entity.pdbx_description
1 polymer ?
#
loop_
_entity_poly.entity_id
_entity_poly.type
_entity_poly.pdbx_seq_one_letter_code
_entity_poly.pdbx_strand_id
1 'polypeptide(L)'
;MTHRRSRSPTCSRRRLPGLRATWSAHPARRGRSRRRRSDCRSGRSSSSPSSRPMARRRRGDGMASSSMDLNLVRVFVAVHEARSLTVAASRLYVTQSAVSQSLARLRGELDDRLFERRGRTMEPTALAQSLYPGFREALAAVERTVEQVHGFDPSTSDRTFRIALSELGEIGWASALLSAVTAQAPHMPIEIVPIEPDALPDWLARGTVDLAVTPRHITGEFPSTVLKTQSYGLAMGESHPLAEGRLSLDDYLEATHISVAEDSGGGEVAAALQRAGGQVRPFIRLNHYASLPPLLARSDRFVATVPDTIALGWARHWSLTVRPLPFEMAPLELRLYRRVTTQHAAALDWLYDTVARAIRGSKGQFSVIHGDAVPGERAAG
;
A
#
# COMPACT_ATOMS: atom_id res chain seq x y z
N MET A 1 19.35 10.23 66.80
CA MET A 1 19.90 8.86 66.69
C MET A 1 19.10 7.96 67.62
N THR A 2 18.08 7.30 67.09
CA THR A 2 17.12 6.47 67.84
C THR A 2 16.40 5.53 66.86
N HIS A 3 16.21 4.29 67.29
CA HIS A 3 15.56 3.18 66.60
C HIS A 3 14.07 3.43 66.23
N ARG A 4 13.62 2.87 65.09
CA ARG A 4 12.39 2.03 65.03
C ARG A 4 12.26 1.22 63.74
N ARG A 5 11.96 -0.07 63.92
CA ARG A 5 11.50 -1.05 62.91
C ARG A 5 9.98 -0.93 62.70
N SER A 6 9.48 -1.25 61.50
CA SER A 6 8.27 -2.08 61.23
C SER A 6 7.85 -1.90 59.75
N ARG A 7 7.89 -2.92 58.89
CA ARG A 7 6.90 -3.98 58.60
C ARG A 7 6.20 -3.75 57.25
N SER A 8 6.28 -4.78 56.42
CA SER A 8 5.57 -5.02 55.17
C SER A 8 4.05 -5.13 55.37
N PRO A 9 3.29 -5.08 54.26
CA PRO A 9 2.24 -6.08 54.08
C PRO A 9 2.24 -6.73 52.70
N THR A 10 1.87 -8.00 52.74
CA THR A 10 1.71 -8.99 51.67
C THR A 10 0.29 -9.00 51.07
N CYS A 11 0.24 -9.39 49.79
CA CYS A 11 -0.75 -10.28 49.14
C CYS A 11 -2.17 -9.78 48.83
N SER A 12 -2.55 -9.85 47.54
CA SER A 12 -3.74 -10.62 47.16
C SER A 12 -3.66 -11.10 45.70
N ARG A 13 -3.74 -12.42 45.53
CA ARG A 13 -3.96 -13.13 44.27
C ARG A 13 -5.37 -12.85 43.72
N ARG A 14 -5.49 -12.66 42.40
CA ARG A 14 -6.71 -13.03 41.64
C ARG A 14 -6.31 -13.85 40.42
N ARG A 15 -7.14 -14.85 40.13
CA ARG A 15 -6.90 -16.02 39.29
C ARG A 15 -8.09 -16.16 38.33
N LEU A 16 -7.80 -16.67 37.12
CA LEU A 16 -8.65 -17.38 36.14
C LEU A 16 -9.53 -16.53 35.19
N PRO A 17 -10.03 -17.10 34.06
CA PRO A 17 -9.59 -18.22 33.19
C PRO A 17 -9.46 -17.75 31.70
N GLY A 18 -8.78 -18.41 30.75
CA GLY A 18 -8.95 -19.78 30.25
C GLY A 18 -9.96 -19.82 29.09
N LEU A 19 -9.52 -19.80 27.83
CA LEU A 19 -10.34 -20.18 26.68
C LEU A 19 -9.53 -21.02 25.68
N ARG A 20 -9.84 -22.31 25.67
CA ARG A 20 -9.44 -23.31 24.68
C ARG A 20 -10.40 -23.28 23.50
N ALA A 21 -9.87 -23.66 22.34
CA ALA A 21 -10.62 -23.96 21.13
C ALA A 21 -11.63 -25.11 21.32
N THR A 22 -12.76 -25.03 20.60
CA THR A 22 -13.58 -26.19 20.22
C THR A 22 -14.20 -25.98 18.85
N TRP A 23 -13.94 -26.95 17.97
CA TRP A 23 -14.75 -27.28 16.80
C TRP A 23 -16.13 -27.81 17.24
N SER A 24 -17.19 -27.56 16.46
CA SER A 24 -18.39 -28.42 16.39
C SER A 24 -19.23 -28.11 15.14
N ALA A 25 -19.72 -29.16 14.50
CA ALA A 25 -20.50 -29.19 13.27
C ALA A 25 -22.02 -29.01 13.49
N HIS A 26 -22.71 -28.60 12.40
CA HIS A 26 -24.09 -28.87 11.93
C HIS A 26 -25.25 -29.15 12.91
N PRO A 27 -26.48 -28.66 12.61
CA PRO A 27 -27.41 -29.54 11.89
C PRO A 27 -28.36 -28.87 10.87
N ALA A 28 -28.77 -29.70 9.91
CA ALA A 28 -29.92 -29.54 9.01
C ALA A 28 -31.25 -29.63 9.76
N ARG A 29 -32.35 -29.06 9.22
CA ARG A 29 -33.50 -29.79 8.61
C ARG A 29 -34.82 -28.98 8.53
N ARG A 30 -35.60 -29.37 7.52
CA ARG A 30 -37.07 -29.25 7.29
C ARG A 30 -37.56 -27.89 6.77
N GLY A 31 -38.43 -27.80 5.76
CA GLY A 31 -39.07 -28.83 4.94
C GLY A 31 -40.38 -28.31 4.33
N ARG A 32 -40.60 -28.64 3.04
CA ARG A 32 -41.89 -28.89 2.31
C ARG A 32 -43.00 -27.83 2.40
N SER A 33 -43.69 -27.46 1.32
CA SER A 33 -44.54 -28.34 0.49
C SER A 33 -45.00 -27.58 -0.78
N ARG A 34 -44.92 -28.16 -1.99
CA ARG A 34 -46.05 -28.76 -2.78
C ARG A 34 -47.21 -27.78 -3.00
N ARG A 35 -47.83 -27.59 -4.17
CA ARG A 35 -48.16 -28.37 -5.40
C ARG A 35 -48.98 -27.35 -6.26
N ARG A 36 -49.37 -27.48 -7.53
CA ARG A 36 -49.66 -28.60 -8.44
C ARG A 36 -49.87 -27.98 -9.85
N ARG A 37 -49.55 -28.77 -10.87
CA ARG A 37 -49.98 -28.64 -12.26
C ARG A 37 -51.45 -29.02 -12.44
N SER A 38 -52.08 -28.49 -13.49
CA SER A 38 -52.77 -29.15 -14.62
C SER A 38 -53.80 -28.14 -15.20
N ASP A 39 -54.24 -28.10 -16.47
CA ASP A 39 -54.51 -29.16 -17.45
C ASP A 39 -54.74 -28.58 -18.87
N CYS A 40 -54.57 -29.46 -19.88
CA CYS A 40 -55.35 -29.70 -21.13
C CYS A 40 -55.93 -28.53 -21.97
N ARG A 41 -55.58 -28.33 -23.26
CA ARG A 41 -55.82 -29.08 -24.53
C ARG A 41 -56.98 -28.49 -25.40
N SER A 42 -56.65 -28.28 -26.68
CA SER A 42 -57.46 -28.38 -27.91
C SER A 42 -58.39 -27.24 -28.37
N GLY A 43 -58.30 -26.94 -29.68
CA GLY A 43 -59.28 -26.17 -30.45
C GLY A 43 -58.70 -25.54 -31.73
N ARG A 44 -58.91 -26.16 -32.89
CA ARG A 44 -58.73 -25.57 -34.23
C ARG A 44 -60.05 -24.89 -34.66
N SER A 45 -59.98 -23.72 -35.31
CA SER A 45 -60.50 -23.48 -36.69
C SER A 45 -60.53 -21.99 -37.10
N SER A 46 -60.01 -21.75 -38.31
CA SER A 46 -60.38 -20.80 -39.38
C SER A 46 -60.94 -19.40 -39.07
N SER A 47 -60.25 -18.36 -39.57
CA SER A 47 -60.73 -17.50 -40.69
C SER A 47 -59.72 -16.39 -41.03
N SER A 48 -59.34 -16.31 -42.31
CA SER A 48 -58.71 -15.14 -42.98
C SER A 48 -59.78 -14.08 -43.26
N PRO A 49 -59.49 -12.77 -43.39
CA PRO A 49 -58.71 -12.28 -44.54
C PRO A 49 -57.90 -10.96 -44.37
N SER A 50 -57.17 -10.66 -45.45
CA SER A 50 -56.89 -9.31 -45.98
C SER A 50 -55.64 -8.56 -45.46
N SER A 51 -54.61 -8.69 -46.29
CA SER A 51 -53.57 -7.74 -46.69
C SER A 51 -53.72 -6.28 -46.27
N ARG A 52 -52.71 -5.75 -45.56
CA ARG A 52 -52.39 -4.31 -45.48
C ARG A 52 -50.86 -4.10 -45.49
N PRO A 53 -50.38 -2.96 -46.02
CA PRO A 53 -49.01 -2.80 -46.50
C PRO A 53 -47.99 -2.55 -45.37
N MET A 54 -46.74 -2.95 -45.62
CA MET A 54 -45.57 -2.69 -44.78
C MET A 54 -45.33 -1.18 -44.61
N ALA A 55 -45.75 -0.63 -43.47
CA ALA A 55 -45.23 0.64 -42.98
C ALA A 55 -43.90 0.39 -42.26
N ARG A 56 -42.81 0.94 -42.81
CA ARG A 56 -41.48 1.01 -42.20
C ARG A 56 -41.61 1.51 -40.75
N ARG A 57 -41.43 0.64 -39.77
CA ARG A 57 -41.13 1.07 -38.39
C ARG A 57 -39.77 1.75 -38.41
N ARG A 58 -39.77 3.07 -38.26
CA ARG A 58 -38.58 3.85 -37.90
C ARG A 58 -38.02 3.24 -36.62
N ARG A 59 -36.82 2.66 -36.70
CA ARG A 59 -35.94 2.48 -35.55
C ARG A 59 -35.49 3.88 -35.14
N GLY A 60 -35.77 4.25 -33.90
CA GLY A 60 -35.40 5.55 -33.37
C GLY A 60 -35.97 5.81 -31.98
N ASP A 61 -35.82 4.85 -31.07
CA ASP A 61 -35.87 5.17 -29.63
C ASP A 61 -34.42 5.21 -29.13
N GLY A 62 -33.81 6.37 -29.34
CA GLY A 62 -32.56 6.73 -28.67
C GLY A 62 -32.82 6.92 -27.18
N MET A 63 -31.86 6.50 -26.36
CA MET A 63 -31.80 6.79 -24.93
C MET A 63 -32.21 8.23 -24.63
N ALA A 64 -33.38 8.41 -24.02
CA ALA A 64 -33.65 9.59 -23.22
C ALA A 64 -32.86 9.44 -21.91
N SER A 65 -31.52 9.58 -21.95
CA SER A 65 -30.78 9.86 -20.72
C SER A 65 -31.06 11.32 -20.38
N SER A 66 -31.65 11.60 -19.23
CA SER A 66 -31.61 12.93 -18.64
C SER A 66 -30.14 13.34 -18.53
N SER A 67 -29.65 14.19 -19.43
CA SER A 67 -28.28 14.66 -19.40
C SER A 67 -28.14 15.60 -18.21
N MET A 68 -27.60 15.08 -17.11
CA MET A 68 -27.24 15.88 -15.96
C MET A 68 -26.14 16.86 -16.37
N ASP A 69 -26.36 18.14 -16.11
CA ASP A 69 -25.40 19.20 -16.44
C ASP A 69 -24.16 19.08 -15.55
N LEU A 70 -23.01 18.76 -16.16
CA LEU A 70 -21.73 18.57 -15.45
C LEU A 70 -21.29 19.79 -14.64
N ASN A 71 -21.76 20.99 -14.97
CA ASN A 71 -21.50 22.18 -14.17
C ASN A 71 -22.18 22.08 -12.79
N LEU A 72 -23.34 21.42 -12.68
CA LEU A 72 -24.02 21.16 -11.41
C LEU A 72 -23.20 20.22 -10.54
N VAL A 73 -22.63 19.19 -11.15
CA VAL A 73 -21.71 18.25 -10.48
C VAL A 73 -20.47 19.00 -9.97
N ARG A 74 -19.88 19.87 -10.78
CA ARG A 74 -18.73 20.71 -10.39
C ARG A 74 -19.04 21.63 -9.21
N VAL A 75 -20.21 22.27 -9.23
CA VAL A 75 -20.69 23.11 -8.12
C VAL A 75 -20.91 22.30 -6.84
N PHE A 76 -21.56 21.14 -6.94
CA PHE A 76 -21.78 20.25 -5.81
C PHE A 76 -20.46 19.87 -5.12
N VAL A 77 -19.50 19.44 -5.94
CA VAL A 77 -18.20 18.98 -5.48
C VAL A 77 -17.42 20.10 -4.78
N ALA A 78 -17.43 21.32 -5.33
CA ALA A 78 -16.79 22.47 -4.73
C ALA A 78 -17.42 22.87 -3.38
N VAL A 79 -18.75 22.83 -3.27
CA VAL A 79 -19.46 23.15 -2.02
C VAL A 79 -19.23 22.09 -0.95
N HIS A 80 -19.16 20.80 -1.34
CA HIS A 80 -18.89 19.70 -0.41
C HIS A 80 -17.51 19.83 0.25
N GLU A 81 -16.49 20.27 -0.49
CA GLU A 81 -15.14 20.50 0.07
C GLU A 81 -15.04 21.78 0.87
N ALA A 82 -15.53 22.89 0.29
CA ALA A 82 -15.34 24.21 0.86
C ALA A 82 -16.22 24.42 2.09
N ARG A 83 -17.29 23.63 2.23
CA ARG A 83 -18.31 23.75 3.28
C ARG A 83 -18.87 25.18 3.38
N SER A 84 -18.79 25.93 2.29
CA SER A 84 -19.13 27.35 2.19
C SER A 84 -19.43 27.72 0.74
N LEU A 85 -20.57 28.37 0.50
CA LEU A 85 -20.96 28.82 -0.84
C LEU A 85 -20.03 29.93 -1.37
N THR A 86 -19.57 30.83 -0.49
CA THR A 86 -18.70 31.95 -0.87
C THR A 86 -17.32 31.48 -1.28
N VAL A 87 -16.75 30.51 -0.54
CA VAL A 87 -15.45 29.92 -0.88
C VAL A 87 -15.56 29.07 -2.15
N ALA A 88 -16.64 28.29 -2.30
CA ALA A 88 -16.88 27.53 -3.53
C ALA A 88 -17.01 28.44 -4.76
N ALA A 89 -17.73 29.56 -4.64
CA ALA A 89 -17.88 30.56 -5.71
C ALA A 89 -16.52 31.14 -6.12
N SER A 90 -15.67 31.47 -5.14
CA SER A 90 -14.31 31.97 -5.37
C SER A 90 -13.46 30.93 -6.10
N ARG A 91 -13.51 29.65 -5.69
CA ARG A 91 -12.78 28.54 -6.35
C ARG A 91 -13.24 28.29 -7.79
N LEU A 92 -14.52 28.50 -8.06
CA LEU A 92 -15.13 28.27 -9.37
C LEU A 92 -15.09 29.52 -10.26
N TYR A 93 -14.53 30.63 -9.80
CA TYR A 93 -14.49 31.93 -10.50
C TYR A 93 -15.88 32.42 -10.96
N VAL A 94 -16.90 32.23 -10.11
CA VAL A 94 -18.28 32.67 -10.35
C VAL A 94 -18.84 33.42 -9.15
N THR A 95 -20.02 34.01 -9.29
CA THR A 95 -20.73 34.64 -8.17
C THR A 95 -21.34 33.60 -7.23
N GLN A 96 -21.51 33.97 -5.95
CA GLN A 96 -22.23 33.11 -5.00
C GLN A 96 -23.68 32.84 -5.44
N SER A 97 -24.35 33.78 -6.11
CA SER A 97 -25.70 33.58 -6.64
C SER A 97 -25.74 32.49 -7.71
N ALA A 98 -24.73 32.43 -8.59
CA ALA A 98 -24.60 31.36 -9.59
C ALA A 98 -24.44 29.98 -8.94
N VAL A 99 -23.57 29.86 -7.92
CA VAL A 99 -23.41 28.62 -7.14
C VAL A 99 -24.75 28.21 -6.49
N SER A 100 -25.47 29.17 -5.88
CA SER A 100 -26.75 28.90 -5.24
C SER A 100 -27.82 28.43 -6.23
N GLN A 101 -27.86 29.01 -7.43
CA GLN A 101 -28.80 28.61 -8.48
C GLN A 101 -28.47 27.22 -9.04
N SER A 102 -27.20 26.92 -9.29
CA SER A 102 -26.77 25.58 -9.71
C SER A 102 -27.12 24.53 -8.65
N LEU A 103 -26.89 24.81 -7.36
CA LEU A 103 -27.35 23.91 -6.29
C LEU A 103 -28.87 23.76 -6.25
N ALA A 104 -29.63 24.84 -6.43
CA ALA A 104 -31.09 24.76 -6.47
C ALA A 104 -31.60 23.86 -7.59
N ARG A 105 -30.96 23.93 -8.76
CA ARG A 105 -31.28 23.06 -9.90
C ARG A 105 -30.94 21.60 -9.61
N LEU A 106 -29.75 21.34 -9.06
CA LEU A 106 -29.35 19.97 -8.70
C LEU A 106 -30.24 19.36 -7.61
N ARG A 107 -30.70 20.17 -6.65
CA ARG A 107 -31.69 19.75 -5.64
C ARG A 107 -32.99 19.31 -6.29
N GLY A 108 -33.45 20.02 -7.32
CA GLY A 108 -34.63 19.65 -8.09
C GLY A 108 -34.45 18.37 -8.90
N GLU A 109 -33.25 18.12 -9.44
CA GLU A 109 -32.95 16.90 -10.20
C GLU A 109 -32.82 15.64 -9.32
N LEU A 110 -32.36 15.80 -8.08
CA LEU A 110 -32.11 14.69 -7.15
C LEU A 110 -33.19 14.53 -6.06
N ASP A 111 -34.16 15.44 -6.00
CA ASP A 111 -35.18 15.53 -4.96
C ASP A 111 -34.61 15.47 -3.53
N ASP A 112 -33.47 16.14 -3.31
CA ASP A 112 -32.79 16.20 -2.01
C ASP A 112 -32.23 17.59 -1.75
N ARG A 113 -32.10 17.98 -0.47
CA ARG A 113 -31.55 19.30 -0.09
C ARG A 113 -30.04 19.40 -0.32
N LEU A 114 -29.33 18.27 -0.40
CA LEU A 114 -27.89 18.07 -0.60
C LEU A 114 -26.99 18.68 0.46
N PHE A 115 -27.21 19.94 0.81
CA PHE A 115 -26.48 20.65 1.84
C PHE A 115 -27.44 21.48 2.70
N GLU A 116 -27.24 21.41 4.01
CA GLU A 116 -27.98 22.17 5.01
C GLU A 116 -27.05 23.17 5.72
N ARG A 117 -27.59 24.34 6.08
CA ARG A 117 -26.79 25.35 6.77
C ARG A 117 -26.84 25.10 8.27
N ARG A 118 -25.70 24.81 8.89
CA ARG A 118 -25.52 24.75 10.34
C ARG A 118 -24.56 25.83 10.79
N GLY A 119 -25.10 26.89 11.40
CA GLY A 119 -24.34 28.08 11.75
C GLY A 119 -23.74 28.76 10.51
N ARG A 120 -22.39 28.80 10.45
CA ARG A 120 -21.64 29.39 9.33
C ARG A 120 -21.26 28.36 8.26
N THR A 121 -21.55 27.08 8.47
CA THR A 121 -21.05 25.96 7.66
C THR A 121 -22.17 25.34 6.85
N MET A 122 -21.87 24.90 5.63
CA MET A 122 -22.74 24.06 4.80
C MET A 122 -22.39 22.60 5.04
N GLU A 123 -23.29 21.84 5.65
CA GLU A 123 -23.11 20.40 5.92
C GLU A 123 -23.84 19.54 4.88
N PRO A 124 -23.20 18.50 4.32
CA PRO A 124 -23.83 17.60 3.35
C PRO A 124 -24.84 16.67 4.02
N THR A 125 -25.95 16.41 3.34
CA THR A 125 -26.92 15.36 3.69
C THR A 125 -26.31 13.96 3.53
N ALA A 126 -27.00 12.93 4.01
CA ALA A 126 -26.56 11.54 3.82
C ALA A 126 -26.45 11.18 2.33
N LEU A 127 -27.37 11.67 1.49
CA LEU A 127 -27.31 11.46 0.05
C LEU A 127 -26.12 12.20 -0.57
N ALA A 128 -25.86 13.44 -0.18
CA ALA A 128 -24.69 14.16 -0.69
C ALA A 128 -23.37 13.46 -0.32
N GLN A 129 -23.26 12.91 0.90
CA GLN A 129 -22.09 12.14 1.31
C GLN A 129 -21.91 10.87 0.46
N SER A 130 -22.98 10.19 0.08
CA SER A 130 -22.90 8.98 -0.75
C SER A 130 -22.62 9.27 -2.23
N LEU A 131 -23.11 10.40 -2.77
CA LEU A 131 -22.88 10.80 -4.16
C LEU A 131 -21.48 11.38 -4.40
N TYR A 132 -20.90 11.98 -3.36
CA TYR A 132 -19.63 12.70 -3.47
C TYR A 132 -18.48 11.90 -4.10
N PRO A 133 -18.20 10.64 -3.71
CA PRO A 133 -17.12 9.87 -4.33
C PRO A 133 -17.30 9.68 -5.84
N GLY A 134 -18.51 9.36 -6.29
CA GLY A 134 -18.79 9.15 -7.72
C GLY A 134 -18.72 10.44 -8.54
N PHE A 135 -19.28 11.54 -8.02
CA PHE A 135 -19.18 12.85 -8.67
C PHE A 135 -17.75 13.37 -8.75
N ARG A 136 -16.96 13.13 -7.70
CA ARG A 136 -15.53 13.44 -7.67
C ARG A 136 -14.77 12.69 -8.75
N GLU A 137 -14.99 11.39 -8.83
CA GLU A 137 -14.33 10.51 -9.80
C GLU A 137 -14.67 10.88 -11.25
N ALA A 138 -15.93 11.23 -11.52
CA ALA A 138 -16.38 11.67 -12.84
C ALA A 138 -15.73 13.00 -13.27
N LEU A 139 -15.62 13.99 -12.37
CA LEU A 139 -14.92 15.25 -12.69
C LEU A 139 -13.43 15.01 -12.92
N ALA A 140 -12.80 14.19 -12.07
CA ALA A 140 -11.42 13.78 -12.31
C ALA A 140 -11.28 13.12 -13.69
N ALA A 141 -12.26 12.33 -14.16
CA ALA A 141 -12.31 11.79 -15.53
C ALA A 141 -12.23 12.82 -16.64
N VAL A 142 -12.97 13.90 -16.50
CA VAL A 142 -12.93 15.00 -17.47
C VAL A 142 -11.60 15.74 -17.39
N GLU A 143 -11.14 16.07 -16.17
CA GLU A 143 -9.85 16.75 -15.94
C GLU A 143 -8.69 15.95 -16.53
N ARG A 144 -8.69 14.62 -16.38
CA ARG A 144 -7.69 13.71 -16.97
C ARG A 144 -7.64 13.76 -18.48
N THR A 145 -8.82 13.81 -19.11
CA THR A 145 -8.94 13.88 -20.57
C THR A 145 -8.38 15.21 -21.09
N VAL A 146 -8.52 16.28 -20.29
CA VAL A 146 -7.96 17.61 -20.60
C VAL A 146 -6.46 17.69 -20.30
N GLU A 147 -6.00 17.12 -19.18
CA GLU A 147 -4.57 17.00 -18.83
C GLU A 147 -3.79 16.21 -19.88
N GLN A 148 -4.39 15.19 -20.50
CA GLN A 148 -3.81 14.47 -21.64
C GLN A 148 -3.52 15.39 -22.85
N VAL A 149 -4.22 16.52 -22.98
CA VAL A 149 -3.99 17.50 -24.05
C VAL A 149 -2.89 18.50 -23.70
N HIS A 150 -2.73 18.85 -22.42
CA HIS A 150 -1.79 19.88 -21.97
C HIS A 150 -0.44 19.34 -21.48
N GLY A 151 -0.31 18.03 -21.28
CA GLY A 151 0.91 17.42 -20.73
C GLY A 151 1.04 17.64 -19.22
N PHE A 152 1.78 16.75 -18.56
CA PHE A 152 2.10 16.87 -17.14
C PHE A 152 3.43 17.64 -16.97
N ASP A 153 3.41 18.74 -16.23
CA ASP A 153 4.62 19.47 -15.82
C ASP A 153 4.98 19.11 -14.37
N PRO A 154 6.07 18.34 -14.14
CA PRO A 154 6.51 17.99 -12.79
C PRO A 154 6.94 19.22 -11.98
N SER A 155 7.42 20.29 -12.63
CA SER A 155 8.03 21.44 -11.94
C SER A 155 7.02 22.28 -11.16
N THR A 156 5.74 22.25 -11.56
CA THR A 156 4.65 23.00 -10.94
C THR A 156 3.73 22.12 -10.08
N SER A 157 3.97 20.81 -10.02
CA SER A 157 3.07 19.89 -9.31
C SER A 157 3.29 19.95 -7.79
N ASP A 158 2.21 20.08 -7.04
CA ASP A 158 2.17 20.05 -5.57
C ASP A 158 1.55 18.74 -5.03
N ARG A 159 1.33 17.76 -5.91
CA ARG A 159 0.65 16.50 -5.58
C ARG A 159 1.51 15.65 -4.65
N THR A 160 0.90 15.14 -3.57
CA THR A 160 1.53 14.11 -2.75
C THR A 160 1.43 12.74 -3.41
N PHE A 161 2.57 12.07 -3.58
CA PHE A 161 2.63 10.67 -4.00
C PHE A 161 3.10 9.76 -2.88
N ARG A 162 2.49 8.57 -2.82
CA ARG A 162 2.79 7.56 -1.80
C ARG A 162 3.51 6.37 -2.39
N ILE A 163 4.67 6.04 -1.83
CA ILE A 163 5.52 4.93 -2.28
C ILE A 163 5.63 3.92 -1.13
N ALA A 164 5.12 2.71 -1.34
CA ALA A 164 5.29 1.63 -0.39
C ALA A 164 6.68 0.99 -0.53
N LEU A 165 7.49 1.04 0.53
CA LEU A 165 8.83 0.45 0.60
C LEU A 165 8.99 -0.43 1.83
N SER A 166 9.87 -1.42 1.75
CA SER A 166 10.38 -2.09 2.95
C SER A 166 11.37 -1.18 3.67
N GLU A 167 11.65 -1.43 4.95
CA GLU A 167 12.67 -0.67 5.70
C GLU A 167 14.02 -0.64 4.96
N LEU A 168 14.44 -1.78 4.39
CA LEU A 168 15.67 -1.85 3.61
C LEU A 168 15.59 -1.04 2.31
N GLY A 169 14.44 -1.03 1.65
CA GLY A 169 14.20 -0.19 0.47
C GLY A 169 14.24 1.29 0.80
N GLU A 170 13.69 1.68 1.96
CA GLU A 170 13.72 3.06 2.45
C GLU A 170 15.14 3.51 2.80
N ILE A 171 15.83 2.79 3.69
CA ILE A 171 17.26 3.03 4.02
C ILE A 171 18.07 3.11 2.73
N GLY A 172 17.74 2.24 1.78
CA GLY A 172 18.55 2.07 0.61
C GLY A 172 18.33 3.06 -0.53
N TRP A 173 17.10 3.56 -0.68
CA TRP A 173 16.72 4.34 -1.85
C TRP A 173 16.17 5.73 -1.52
N ALA A 174 15.80 6.03 -0.27
CA ALA A 174 15.18 7.32 0.07
C ALA A 174 15.99 8.53 -0.42
N SER A 175 17.32 8.53 -0.26
CA SER A 175 18.18 9.62 -0.75
C SER A 175 18.17 9.75 -2.28
N ALA A 176 18.28 8.62 -2.99
CA ALA A 176 18.26 8.61 -4.45
C ALA A 176 16.88 9.03 -5.02
N LEU A 177 15.80 8.58 -4.38
CA LEU A 177 14.43 8.96 -4.74
C LEU A 177 14.21 10.45 -4.53
N LEU A 178 14.59 10.98 -3.36
CA LEU A 178 14.48 12.40 -3.04
C LEU A 178 15.26 13.23 -4.07
N SER A 179 16.53 12.90 -4.31
CA SER A 179 17.35 13.63 -5.28
C SER A 179 16.77 13.60 -6.70
N ALA A 180 16.25 12.46 -7.15
CA ALA A 180 15.70 12.34 -8.51
C ALA A 180 14.40 13.12 -8.71
N VAL A 181 13.57 13.18 -7.66
CA VAL A 181 12.28 13.87 -7.69
C VAL A 181 12.48 15.37 -7.51
N THR A 182 13.22 15.81 -6.49
CA THR A 182 13.44 17.25 -6.23
C THR A 182 14.13 17.96 -7.39
N ALA A 183 14.94 17.25 -8.19
CA ALA A 183 15.58 17.80 -9.39
C ALA A 183 14.59 18.20 -10.50
N GLN A 184 13.38 17.64 -10.52
CA GLN A 184 12.38 17.84 -11.58
C GLN A 184 11.03 18.36 -11.05
N ALA A 185 10.70 18.06 -9.79
CA ALA A 185 9.45 18.37 -9.12
C ALA A 185 9.71 18.91 -7.70
N PRO A 186 10.23 20.15 -7.56
CA PRO A 186 10.67 20.70 -6.28
C PRO A 186 9.54 20.94 -5.27
N HIS A 187 8.29 20.97 -5.73
CA HIS A 187 7.10 21.22 -4.90
C HIS A 187 6.28 19.97 -4.58
N MET A 188 6.69 18.81 -5.09
CA MET A 188 5.93 17.57 -5.00
C MET A 188 6.29 16.79 -3.72
N PRO A 189 5.37 16.63 -2.76
CA PRO A 189 5.65 15.84 -1.56
C PRO A 189 5.70 14.34 -1.88
N ILE A 190 6.63 13.63 -1.25
CA ILE A 190 6.69 12.17 -1.28
C ILE A 190 6.49 11.63 0.13
N GLU A 191 5.57 10.68 0.25
CA GLU A 191 5.32 9.94 1.47
C GLU A 191 5.76 8.48 1.26
N ILE A 192 6.68 8.01 2.10
CA ILE A 192 7.08 6.60 2.13
C ILE A 192 6.20 5.89 3.14
N VAL A 193 5.56 4.80 2.70
CA VAL A 193 4.65 4.00 3.53
C VAL A 193 5.30 2.63 3.76
N PRO A 194 5.35 2.12 5.00
CA PRO A 194 5.87 0.78 5.25
C PRO A 194 4.97 -0.27 4.59
N ILE A 195 5.58 -1.27 3.96
CA ILE A 195 4.82 -2.36 3.30
C ILE A 195 4.10 -3.23 4.34
N GLU A 196 2.79 -3.35 4.17
CA GLU A 196 1.97 -4.39 4.79
C GLU A 196 1.59 -5.41 3.71
N PRO A 197 2.22 -6.60 3.64
CA PRO A 197 2.06 -7.52 2.51
C PRO A 197 0.60 -7.90 2.20
N ASP A 198 -0.21 -8.09 3.23
CA ASP A 198 -1.60 -8.53 3.09
C ASP A 198 -2.54 -7.39 2.66
N ALA A 199 -2.21 -6.14 3.01
CA ALA A 199 -3.02 -4.97 2.65
C ALA A 199 -2.56 -4.28 1.34
N LEU A 200 -1.34 -4.57 0.88
CA LEU A 200 -0.73 -3.92 -0.28
C LEU A 200 -1.56 -4.01 -1.58
N PRO A 201 -2.18 -5.16 -1.94
CA PRO A 201 -3.05 -5.22 -3.11
C PRO A 201 -4.23 -4.24 -3.02
N ASP A 202 -4.86 -4.16 -1.84
CA ASP A 202 -5.98 -3.24 -1.58
C ASP A 202 -5.52 -1.78 -1.59
N TRP A 203 -4.33 -1.49 -1.06
CA TRP A 203 -3.76 -0.15 -1.08
C TRP A 203 -3.50 0.35 -2.51
N LEU A 204 -2.94 -0.50 -3.37
CA LEU A 204 -2.75 -0.17 -4.79
C LEU A 204 -4.09 -0.01 -5.51
N ALA A 205 -5.04 -0.94 -5.30
CA ALA A 205 -6.35 -0.89 -5.93
C ALA A 205 -7.13 0.38 -5.58
N ARG A 206 -7.05 0.83 -4.32
CA ARG A 206 -7.79 2.00 -3.80
C ARG A 206 -7.01 3.31 -3.95
N GLY A 207 -5.75 3.27 -4.37
CA GLY A 207 -4.88 4.45 -4.42
C GLY A 207 -4.46 4.98 -3.05
N THR A 208 -4.47 4.14 -2.01
CA THR A 208 -3.83 4.43 -0.73
C THR A 208 -2.31 4.57 -0.92
N VAL A 209 -1.74 3.80 -1.84
CA VAL A 209 -0.36 3.98 -2.34
C VAL A 209 -0.37 4.04 -3.86
N ASP A 210 0.52 4.83 -4.43
CA ASP A 210 0.65 5.00 -5.88
C ASP A 210 1.59 3.95 -6.47
N LEU A 211 2.71 3.72 -5.79
CA LEU A 211 3.77 2.81 -6.17
C LEU A 211 4.10 1.86 -5.02
N ALA A 212 4.62 0.68 -5.34
CA ALA A 212 5.15 -0.25 -4.37
C ALA A 212 6.41 -0.95 -4.90
N VAL A 213 7.44 -1.11 -4.06
CA VAL A 213 8.64 -1.88 -4.41
C VAL A 213 8.77 -3.09 -3.51
N THR A 214 8.61 -4.28 -4.07
CA THR A 214 8.62 -5.52 -3.28
C THR A 214 9.09 -6.69 -4.13
N PRO A 215 9.77 -7.70 -3.53
CA PRO A 215 10.04 -8.96 -4.21
C PRO A 215 8.82 -9.88 -4.26
N ARG A 216 7.77 -9.58 -3.47
CA ARG A 216 6.56 -10.40 -3.44
C ARG A 216 5.69 -10.15 -4.65
N HIS A 217 5.20 -11.23 -5.23
CA HIS A 217 4.19 -11.15 -6.26
C HIS A 217 2.88 -10.60 -5.67
N ILE A 218 2.41 -9.46 -6.18
CA ILE A 218 1.13 -8.86 -5.81
C ILE A 218 0.03 -9.45 -6.69
N THR A 219 -0.98 -10.07 -6.08
CA THR A 219 -2.15 -10.61 -6.79
C THR A 219 -3.01 -9.46 -7.35
N GLY A 220 -3.31 -9.51 -8.64
CA GLY A 220 -4.06 -8.48 -9.37
C GLY A 220 -3.36 -8.03 -10.65
N GLU A 221 -4.03 -7.23 -11.48
CA GLU A 221 -3.47 -6.69 -12.72
C GLU A 221 -2.77 -5.35 -12.49
N PHE A 222 -1.70 -5.34 -11.69
CA PHE A 222 -0.89 -4.15 -11.46
C PHE A 222 0.32 -4.13 -12.42
N PRO A 223 0.47 -3.11 -13.29
CA PRO A 223 1.64 -3.01 -14.14
C PRO A 223 2.91 -2.97 -13.29
N SER A 224 3.91 -3.75 -13.70
CA SER A 224 5.16 -3.84 -12.95
C SER A 224 6.37 -4.10 -13.84
N THR A 225 7.53 -3.68 -13.35
CA THR A 225 8.83 -3.94 -13.99
C THR A 225 9.82 -4.47 -12.97
N VAL A 226 10.70 -5.37 -13.39
CA VAL A 226 11.84 -5.79 -12.56
C VAL A 226 12.80 -4.61 -12.47
N LEU A 227 13.10 -4.19 -11.25
CA LEU A 227 14.11 -3.18 -10.99
C LEU A 227 15.50 -3.81 -10.94
N LYS A 228 15.65 -4.84 -10.11
CA LYS A 228 16.91 -5.54 -9.83
C LYS A 228 16.65 -6.96 -9.32
N THR A 229 17.69 -7.77 -9.33
CA THR A 229 17.77 -9.01 -8.56
C THR A 229 18.51 -8.76 -7.25
N GLN A 230 18.06 -9.42 -6.18
CA GLN A 230 18.62 -9.31 -4.84
C GLN A 230 19.03 -10.70 -4.35
N SER A 231 20.31 -10.84 -4.01
CA SER A 231 20.84 -12.05 -3.40
C SER A 231 20.88 -11.90 -1.88
N TYR A 232 21.13 -13.02 -1.20
CA TYR A 232 21.25 -13.06 0.27
C TYR A 232 22.61 -13.62 0.65
N GLY A 233 23.09 -13.18 1.82
CA GLY A 233 24.31 -13.66 2.45
C GLY A 233 24.16 -13.78 3.95
N LEU A 234 25.11 -14.44 4.58
CA LEU A 234 25.22 -14.56 6.02
C LEU A 234 26.14 -13.45 6.54
N ALA A 235 25.58 -12.49 7.26
CA ALA A 235 26.31 -11.40 7.91
C ALA A 235 26.66 -11.75 9.35
N MET A 236 27.87 -11.36 9.78
CA MET A 236 28.40 -11.58 11.13
C MET A 236 29.52 -10.59 11.43
N GLY A 237 29.92 -10.45 12.70
CA GLY A 237 31.13 -9.71 13.07
C GLY A 237 32.40 -10.34 12.50
N GLU A 238 33.42 -9.54 12.21
CA GLU A 238 34.72 -10.04 11.72
C GLU A 238 35.40 -11.01 12.70
N SER A 239 35.10 -10.89 14.01
CA SER A 239 35.61 -11.80 15.04
C SER A 239 34.82 -13.10 15.18
N HIS A 240 33.74 -13.29 14.42
CA HIS A 240 32.92 -14.51 14.51
C HIS A 240 33.70 -15.72 13.98
N PRO A 241 33.64 -16.91 14.61
CA PRO A 241 34.38 -18.09 14.15
C PRO A 241 34.12 -18.51 12.69
N LEU A 242 32.93 -18.22 12.17
CA LEU A 242 32.52 -18.49 10.78
C LEU A 242 32.92 -17.37 9.79
N ALA A 243 33.62 -16.32 10.23
CA ALA A 243 34.04 -15.21 9.39
C ALA A 243 34.99 -15.67 8.27
N GLU A 244 35.81 -16.68 8.55
CA GLU A 244 36.82 -17.24 7.64
C GLU A 244 36.57 -18.74 7.36
N GLY A 245 37.35 -19.34 6.45
CA GLY A 245 37.23 -20.77 6.13
C GLY A 245 36.02 -21.15 5.27
N ARG A 246 35.74 -22.44 5.11
CA ARG A 246 34.58 -22.94 4.37
C ARG A 246 33.38 -22.99 5.32
N LEU A 247 32.24 -22.46 4.89
CA LEU A 247 30.98 -22.51 5.61
C LEU A 247 30.16 -23.70 5.10
N SER A 248 29.91 -24.69 5.95
CA SER A 248 29.00 -25.80 5.65
C SER A 248 27.57 -25.50 6.09
N LEU A 249 26.63 -26.35 5.69
CA LEU A 249 25.24 -26.25 6.15
C LEU A 249 25.14 -26.51 7.66
N ASP A 250 25.90 -27.47 8.19
CA ASP A 250 25.88 -27.79 9.62
C ASP A 250 26.39 -26.61 10.46
N ASP A 251 27.49 -25.97 10.03
CA ASP A 251 28.00 -24.74 10.67
C ASP A 251 26.92 -23.64 10.74
N TYR A 252 26.16 -23.47 9.64
CA TYR A 252 25.06 -22.52 9.60
C TYR A 252 23.94 -22.91 10.57
N LEU A 253 23.57 -24.19 10.66
CA LEU A 253 22.49 -24.65 11.53
C LEU A 253 22.85 -24.56 13.03
N GLU A 254 24.13 -24.74 13.36
CA GLU A 254 24.64 -24.65 14.74
C GLU A 254 24.86 -23.20 15.21
N ALA A 255 25.01 -22.25 14.29
CA ALA A 255 25.21 -20.84 14.62
C ALA A 255 24.03 -20.22 15.40
N THR A 256 24.29 -19.17 16.18
CA THR A 256 23.22 -18.46 16.90
C THR A 256 22.61 -17.36 16.01
N HIS A 257 21.43 -17.60 15.46
CA HIS A 257 20.80 -16.68 14.50
C HIS A 257 20.03 -15.54 15.13
N ILE A 258 20.12 -14.36 14.52
CA ILE A 258 19.20 -13.23 14.67
C ILE A 258 18.35 -13.13 13.40
N SER A 259 17.04 -12.97 13.55
CA SER A 259 16.11 -12.77 12.43
C SER A 259 15.37 -11.43 12.53
N VAL A 260 14.84 -10.92 11.42
CA VAL A 260 13.96 -9.74 11.40
C VAL A 260 12.54 -10.17 11.01
N ALA A 261 11.52 -9.70 11.76
CA ALA A 261 10.16 -10.24 11.75
C ALA A 261 9.40 -10.05 10.42
N GLU A 262 9.73 -9.00 9.66
CA GLU A 262 9.00 -8.56 8.45
C GLU A 262 9.94 -8.42 7.24
N ASP A 263 10.88 -9.36 7.10
CA ASP A 263 11.67 -9.41 5.87
C ASP A 263 10.80 -9.83 4.68
N SER A 264 10.65 -8.94 3.71
CA SER A 264 9.94 -9.20 2.47
C SER A 264 10.41 -10.47 1.74
N GLY A 265 11.68 -10.87 1.91
CA GLY A 265 12.24 -12.13 1.39
C GLY A 265 12.47 -13.24 2.43
N GLY A 266 12.12 -13.05 3.70
CA GLY A 266 12.40 -14.02 4.77
C GLY A 266 11.69 -15.37 4.58
N GLY A 267 10.52 -15.36 3.93
CA GLY A 267 9.81 -16.57 3.54
C GLY A 267 10.58 -17.42 2.52
N GLU A 268 11.22 -16.77 1.54
CA GLU A 268 12.03 -17.45 0.52
C GLU A 268 13.34 -17.99 1.10
N VAL A 269 13.95 -17.26 2.03
CA VAL A 269 15.11 -17.76 2.80
C VAL A 269 14.73 -19.01 3.58
N ALA A 270 13.60 -18.99 4.30
CA ALA A 270 13.13 -20.14 5.07
C ALA A 270 12.80 -21.34 4.16
N ALA A 271 12.16 -21.11 3.01
CA ALA A 271 11.86 -22.15 2.03
C ALA A 271 13.13 -22.75 1.41
N ALA A 272 14.13 -21.93 1.08
CA ALA A 272 15.43 -22.38 0.58
C ALA A 272 16.17 -23.24 1.61
N LEU A 273 16.22 -22.80 2.86
CA LEU A 273 16.82 -23.56 3.96
C LEU A 273 16.11 -24.90 4.18
N GLN A 274 14.77 -24.91 4.13
CA GLN A 274 13.99 -26.14 4.26
C GLN A 274 14.25 -27.13 3.12
N ARG A 275 14.40 -26.64 1.87
CA ARG A 275 14.80 -27.49 0.72
C ARG A 275 16.19 -28.10 0.90
N ALA A 276 17.09 -27.38 1.56
CA ALA A 276 18.41 -27.89 1.93
C ALA A 276 18.38 -28.88 3.11
N GLY A 277 17.20 -29.18 3.68
CA GLY A 277 17.04 -30.10 4.80
C GLY A 277 17.27 -29.47 6.18
N GLY A 278 17.39 -28.14 6.24
CA GLY A 278 17.68 -27.39 7.46
C GLY A 278 16.47 -26.64 8.02
N GLN A 279 16.54 -26.31 9.31
CA GLN A 279 15.65 -25.33 9.91
C GLN A 279 16.39 -24.61 11.04
N VAL A 280 16.23 -23.30 11.11
CA VAL A 280 16.82 -22.46 12.16
C VAL A 280 15.71 -21.90 13.04
N ARG A 281 15.94 -21.94 14.36
CA ARG A 281 15.18 -21.15 15.33
C ARG A 281 16.05 -19.96 15.76
N PRO A 282 15.64 -18.71 15.48
CA PRO A 282 16.43 -17.55 15.88
C PRO A 282 16.45 -17.41 17.40
N PHE A 283 17.60 -16.97 17.94
CA PHE A 283 17.78 -16.61 19.34
C PHE A 283 16.95 -15.38 19.70
N ILE A 284 16.92 -14.40 18.80
CA ILE A 284 16.09 -13.20 18.91
C ILE A 284 15.52 -12.84 17.54
N ARG A 285 14.27 -12.39 17.56
CA ARG A 285 13.59 -11.80 16.41
C ARG A 285 13.45 -10.30 16.63
N LEU A 286 14.10 -9.51 15.78
CA LEU A 286 14.02 -8.05 15.77
C LEU A 286 12.85 -7.58 14.91
N ASN A 287 12.40 -6.35 15.13
CA ASN A 287 11.40 -5.71 14.27
C ASN A 287 12.06 -4.96 13.11
N HIS A 288 13.28 -4.42 13.32
CA HIS A 288 13.91 -3.50 12.38
C HIS A 288 15.37 -3.87 12.09
N TYR A 289 15.76 -3.75 10.83
CA TYR A 289 17.12 -3.97 10.34
C TYR A 289 18.12 -2.96 10.87
N ALA A 290 17.71 -1.73 11.18
CA ALA A 290 18.59 -0.70 11.75
C ALA A 290 19.29 -1.15 13.05
N SER A 291 18.71 -2.10 13.79
CA SER A 291 19.29 -2.64 15.03
C SER A 291 20.33 -3.73 14.80
N LEU A 292 20.42 -4.30 13.59
CA LEU A 292 21.20 -5.50 13.31
C LEU A 292 22.72 -5.26 13.24
N PRO A 293 23.24 -4.23 12.54
CA PRO A 293 24.68 -4.02 12.44
C PRO A 293 25.42 -3.89 13.78
N PRO A 294 24.97 -3.06 14.75
CA PRO A 294 25.68 -2.96 16.03
C PRO A 294 25.63 -4.25 16.85
N LEU A 295 24.59 -5.08 16.70
CA LEU A 295 24.49 -6.36 17.41
C LEU A 295 25.46 -7.40 16.86
N LEU A 296 25.62 -7.45 15.53
CA LEU A 296 26.56 -8.36 14.88
C LEU A 296 28.01 -7.90 15.08
N ALA A 297 28.29 -6.61 14.94
CA ALA A 297 29.66 -6.09 15.00
C ALA A 297 30.29 -6.17 16.40
N ARG A 298 29.47 -6.22 17.46
CA ARG A 298 29.93 -6.26 18.86
C ARG A 298 29.89 -7.66 19.46
N SER A 299 29.66 -8.69 18.65
CA SER A 299 29.48 -10.07 19.09
C SER A 299 30.26 -11.02 18.18
N ASP A 300 30.88 -12.02 18.78
CA ASP A 300 31.49 -13.16 18.11
C ASP A 300 30.54 -14.37 17.99
N ARG A 301 29.28 -14.21 18.43
CA ARG A 301 28.32 -15.32 18.56
C ARG A 301 27.19 -15.30 17.53
N PHE A 302 26.80 -14.11 17.06
CA PHE A 302 25.57 -13.94 16.30
C PHE A 302 25.81 -13.86 14.80
N VAL A 303 24.90 -14.48 14.04
CA VAL A 303 24.82 -14.37 12.59
C VAL A 303 23.42 -13.97 12.16
N ALA A 304 23.28 -13.38 10.96
CA ALA A 304 21.99 -13.11 10.37
C ALA A 304 22.01 -13.26 8.85
N THR A 305 21.00 -13.91 8.31
CA THR A 305 20.79 -13.98 6.86
C THR A 305 20.09 -12.73 6.38
N VAL A 306 20.73 -11.99 5.48
CA VAL A 306 20.31 -10.65 5.04
C VAL A 306 20.56 -10.46 3.55
N PRO A 307 19.90 -9.47 2.91
CA PRO A 307 20.24 -9.09 1.55
C PRO A 307 21.71 -8.67 1.43
N ASP A 308 22.40 -9.15 0.41
CA ASP A 308 23.83 -8.90 0.21
C ASP A 308 24.14 -7.41 0.01
N THR A 309 23.31 -6.71 -0.75
CA THR A 309 23.47 -5.29 -1.03
C THR A 309 23.51 -4.45 0.24
N ILE A 310 22.63 -4.71 1.22
CA ILE A 310 22.62 -3.92 2.46
C ILE A 310 23.77 -4.31 3.38
N ALA A 311 24.07 -5.60 3.44
CA ALA A 311 25.16 -6.12 4.25
C ALA A 311 26.52 -5.57 3.80
N LEU A 312 26.75 -5.47 2.49
CA LEU A 312 27.95 -4.85 1.90
C LEU A 312 28.00 -3.33 2.18
N GLY A 313 26.86 -2.66 2.27
CA GLY A 313 26.77 -1.28 2.72
C GLY A 313 27.19 -1.11 4.18
N TRP A 314 26.69 -1.98 5.06
CA TRP A 314 27.05 -1.97 6.48
C TRP A 314 28.52 -2.29 6.73
N ALA A 315 29.10 -3.25 6.00
CA ALA A 315 30.52 -3.63 6.12
C ALA A 315 31.50 -2.48 5.84
N ARG A 316 31.07 -1.38 5.21
CA ARG A 316 31.89 -0.17 5.03
C ARG A 316 32.06 0.66 6.29
N HIS A 317 31.19 0.48 7.28
CA HIS A 317 31.09 1.32 8.47
C HIS A 317 31.12 0.53 9.78
N TRP A 318 30.82 -0.77 9.70
CA TRP A 318 30.83 -1.70 10.82
C TRP A 318 31.82 -2.82 10.51
N SER A 319 32.52 -3.32 11.53
CA SER A 319 33.41 -4.50 11.44
C SER A 319 32.59 -5.78 11.23
N LEU A 320 32.04 -5.91 10.03
CA LEU A 320 31.18 -7.00 9.59
C LEU A 320 31.77 -7.66 8.36
N THR A 321 31.63 -8.98 8.30
CA THR A 321 31.87 -9.76 7.09
C THR A 321 30.57 -10.38 6.59
N VAL A 322 30.49 -10.58 5.28
CA VAL A 322 29.34 -11.19 4.61
C VAL A 322 29.83 -12.40 3.83
N ARG A 323 29.27 -13.57 4.15
CA ARG A 323 29.62 -14.83 3.50
C ARG A 323 28.47 -15.31 2.60
N PRO A 324 28.74 -16.01 1.48
CA PRO A 324 27.71 -16.69 0.72
C PRO A 324 26.94 -17.69 1.59
N LEU A 325 25.66 -17.89 1.30
CA LEU A 325 24.87 -18.91 1.98
C LEU A 325 25.40 -20.32 1.63
N PRO A 326 25.42 -21.27 2.58
CA PRO A 326 25.88 -22.65 2.33
C PRO A 326 24.80 -23.54 1.72
N PHE A 327 23.75 -22.94 1.15
CA PHE A 327 22.65 -23.60 0.47
C PHE A 327 22.18 -22.75 -0.71
N GLU A 328 21.58 -23.38 -1.70
CA GLU A 328 21.10 -22.69 -2.90
C GLU A 328 19.83 -21.90 -2.64
N MET A 329 19.84 -20.63 -3.05
CA MET A 329 18.69 -19.75 -3.06
C MET A 329 18.69 -18.96 -4.37
N ALA A 330 17.57 -18.97 -5.08
CA ALA A 330 17.41 -18.14 -6.26
C ALA A 330 17.38 -16.65 -5.82
N PRO A 331 18.08 -15.74 -6.54
CA PRO A 331 17.96 -14.32 -6.30
C PRO A 331 16.51 -13.86 -6.42
N LEU A 332 16.08 -12.95 -5.56
CA LEU A 332 14.74 -12.40 -5.58
C LEU A 332 14.65 -11.25 -6.59
N GLU A 333 13.62 -11.25 -7.44
CA GLU A 333 13.35 -10.11 -8.30
C GLU A 333 12.62 -9.02 -7.53
N LEU A 334 13.29 -7.89 -7.28
CA LEU A 334 12.63 -6.69 -6.79
C LEU A 334 11.86 -6.02 -7.92
N ARG A 335 10.56 -5.85 -7.74
CA ARG A 335 9.67 -5.26 -8.75
C ARG A 335 9.10 -3.94 -8.28
N LEU A 336 8.99 -2.99 -9.20
CA LEU A 336 8.19 -1.78 -9.02
C LEU A 336 6.80 -2.05 -9.56
N TYR A 337 5.79 -1.92 -8.72
CA TYR A 337 4.38 -1.96 -9.07
C TYR A 337 3.83 -0.55 -9.09
N ARG A 338 2.91 -0.28 -10.02
CA ARG A 338 2.06 0.92 -10.00
C ARG A 338 0.61 0.54 -9.87
N ARG A 339 -0.17 1.39 -9.19
CA ARG A 339 -1.63 1.26 -9.20
C ARG A 339 -2.18 1.42 -10.62
N VAL A 340 -3.29 0.76 -10.90
CA VAL A 340 -4.06 1.03 -12.12
C VAL A 340 -4.96 2.21 -11.84
N THR A 341 -4.75 3.27 -12.59
CA THR A 341 -5.63 4.41 -12.54
C THR A 341 -5.63 5.10 -13.87
N THR A 342 -6.73 5.79 -14.11
CA THR A 342 -6.77 6.75 -15.20
C THR A 342 -6.52 8.17 -14.65
N GLN A 343 -6.52 8.36 -13.31
CA GLN A 343 -6.25 9.59 -12.52
C GLN A 343 -4.80 10.03 -12.56
N HIS A 344 -4.57 11.20 -13.15
CA HIS A 344 -3.25 11.81 -13.32
C HIS A 344 -2.24 10.81 -13.86
N ALA A 345 -2.66 10.03 -14.88
CA ALA A 345 -1.88 8.93 -15.42
C ALA A 345 -0.48 9.40 -15.86
N ALA A 346 -0.38 10.57 -16.49
CA ALA A 346 0.91 11.15 -16.88
C ALA A 346 1.83 11.47 -15.69
N ALA A 347 1.27 11.93 -14.57
CA ALA A 347 2.03 12.20 -13.35
C ALA A 347 2.51 10.90 -12.68
N LEU A 348 1.64 9.88 -12.64
CA LEU A 348 2.00 8.56 -12.15
C LEU A 348 3.03 7.87 -13.04
N ASP A 349 2.91 8.00 -14.35
CA ASP A 349 3.86 7.47 -15.34
C ASP A 349 5.24 8.14 -15.16
N TRP A 350 5.27 9.48 -15.06
CA TRP A 350 6.48 10.22 -14.76
C TRP A 350 7.13 9.77 -13.45
N LEU A 351 6.34 9.60 -12.38
CA LEU A 351 6.85 9.16 -11.08
C LEU A 351 7.39 7.73 -11.19
N TYR A 352 6.64 6.82 -11.81
CA TYR A 352 7.04 5.44 -12.03
C TYR A 352 8.39 5.34 -12.73
N ASP A 353 8.58 6.11 -13.82
CA ASP A 353 9.82 6.14 -14.56
C ASP A 353 10.96 6.79 -13.77
N THR A 354 10.68 7.85 -13.01
CA THR A 354 11.66 8.53 -12.16
C THR A 354 12.15 7.61 -11.04
N VAL A 355 11.23 6.94 -10.33
CA VAL A 355 11.52 5.94 -9.29
C VAL A 355 12.29 4.76 -9.86
N ALA A 356 11.86 4.21 -11.00
CA ALA A 356 12.55 3.10 -11.65
C ALA A 356 14.00 3.46 -12.01
N ARG A 357 14.22 4.65 -12.57
CA ARG A 357 15.55 5.14 -12.97
C ARG A 357 16.43 5.40 -11.75
N ALA A 358 15.88 6.01 -10.69
CA ALA A 358 16.59 6.29 -9.45
C ALA A 358 17.06 4.99 -8.76
N ILE A 359 16.18 3.99 -8.64
CA ILE A 359 16.53 2.71 -8.00
C ILE A 359 17.52 1.92 -8.86
N ARG A 360 17.33 1.88 -10.18
CA ARG A 360 18.28 1.23 -11.11
C ARG A 360 19.67 1.88 -11.06
N GLY A 361 19.72 3.21 -11.06
CA GLY A 361 20.95 4.00 -11.02
C GLY A 361 21.67 4.02 -9.66
N SER A 362 20.95 3.78 -8.56
CA SER A 362 21.56 3.60 -7.24
C SER A 362 22.53 2.40 -7.26
N LYS A 363 23.82 2.62 -7.05
CA LYS A 363 24.84 1.54 -7.05
C LYS A 363 24.85 0.69 -5.78
N GLY A 364 23.72 0.58 -5.05
CA GLY A 364 23.66 -0.15 -3.78
C GLY A 364 24.55 0.46 -2.68
N GLN A 365 24.94 1.72 -2.86
CA GLN A 365 25.64 2.50 -1.83
C GLN A 365 24.57 3.07 -0.91
N PHE A 366 24.20 2.28 0.09
CA PHE A 366 23.21 2.67 1.07
C PHE A 366 23.84 3.64 2.06
N SER A 367 23.36 4.89 2.09
CA SER A 367 23.87 5.95 2.95
C SER A 367 23.38 5.76 4.40
N VAL A 368 24.25 5.14 5.19
CA VAL A 368 24.53 5.21 6.63
C VAL A 368 23.45 5.72 7.61
N ILE A 369 23.13 4.88 8.61
CA ILE A 369 22.82 5.29 9.99
C ILE A 369 24.14 5.19 10.76
N HIS A 370 24.75 6.31 11.14
CA HIS A 370 26.04 6.30 11.84
C HIS A 370 25.87 5.69 13.23
N GLY A 371 26.76 4.74 13.57
CA GLY A 371 27.13 4.50 14.96
C GLY A 371 28.42 5.25 15.19
N ASP A 372 28.37 6.39 15.87
CA ASP A 372 29.61 7.04 16.28
C ASP A 372 30.42 6.06 17.14
N ALA A 373 31.69 5.88 16.79
CA ALA A 373 32.67 5.44 17.77
C ALA A 373 32.78 6.56 18.81
N VAL A 374 32.45 6.29 20.07
CA VAL A 374 32.75 7.22 21.17
C VAL A 374 34.26 7.45 21.17
N PRO A 375 34.78 8.66 20.88
CA PRO A 375 36.20 8.93 20.97
C PRO A 375 36.55 9.30 22.42
N GLY A 376 37.43 8.51 23.03
CA GLY A 376 38.32 8.99 24.10
C GLY A 376 37.96 8.62 25.54
N GLU A 377 38.77 7.71 26.12
CA GLU A 377 39.41 7.78 27.45
C GLU A 377 40.04 6.39 27.73
N ARG A 378 41.34 6.15 27.90
CA ARG A 378 42.48 6.98 28.30
C ARG A 378 43.79 6.42 27.73
N ALA A 379 44.62 7.30 27.19
CA ALA A 379 46.05 7.24 27.45
C ALA A 379 46.31 8.06 28.72
N ALA A 380 46.61 7.39 29.81
CA ALA A 380 47.29 7.92 30.99
C ALA A 380 47.78 6.72 31.80
N GLY A 381 49.09 6.47 31.71
CA GLY A 381 49.79 5.33 32.30
C GLY A 381 51.12 5.14 31.59
#